data_AF-A0A2B7XCW9-F1
#
_entry.id   AF-A0A2B7XCW9-F1
#
_cell.length_a   1.000
_cell.length_b   1.000
_cell.length_c   1.000
_cell.angle_alpha   90.00
_cell.angle_beta   90.00
_cell.angle_gamma   90.00
#
_symmetry.space_group_name_H-M   'P 1'
#
loop_
_entity.id
_entity.type
_entity.pdbx_description
1 polymer ?
#
loop_
_entity_poly.entity_id
_entity_poly.type
_entity_poly.pdbx_seq_one_letter_code
_entity_poly.pdbx_strand_id
1 'polypeptide(L)'
;MAAKLSLSLLAAVSIAAAQTCPLQFEGRIPADATPEFFDESTSLFNTEYNLGADLKWSQVIVFPEVEPSLFDTETRPFEITINDDSIFAPSPDNVQTGFRRAELLPMSNDGSDPSTEGIKTLHFSLQKDMARPLNLSHEYQLVFVETADYSTNQFALKTGTLLDGSFTGEPDTLILQSNVASPRELFSVAFAEGVWHNFALVLNFEENTTQVYYSANADPLESVGEAEPNDLSGRGQYHFGILKKPTGEFGDMTREGYQPSGIDEGVIYGGIFMEDSVGECVSLAP
;
A
#
# COMPACT_ATOMS: atom_id res chain seq x y z
N MET A 1 17.43 58.86 5.13
CA MET A 1 16.09 58.24 5.15
C MET A 1 16.15 56.96 4.34
N ALA A 2 16.26 55.81 5.00
CA ALA A 2 16.23 54.51 4.33
C ALA A 2 14.84 53.91 4.57
N ALA A 3 14.05 53.75 3.51
CA ALA A 3 12.76 53.10 3.55
C ALA A 3 12.97 51.59 3.72
N LYS A 4 12.49 51.03 4.84
CA LYS A 4 12.42 49.59 5.04
C LYS A 4 11.26 49.05 4.21
N LEU A 5 11.58 48.27 3.18
CA LEU A 5 10.61 47.48 2.42
C LEU A 5 10.19 46.31 3.32
N SER A 6 8.94 46.31 3.77
CA SER A 6 8.36 45.20 4.52
C SER A 6 7.88 44.16 3.51
N LEU A 7 8.57 43.02 3.45
CA LEU A 7 8.14 41.86 2.66
C LEU A 7 7.12 41.09 3.49
N SER A 8 5.84 41.24 3.17
CA SER A 8 4.76 40.44 3.76
C SER A 8 4.80 39.04 3.16
N LEU A 9 5.21 38.05 3.95
CA LEU A 9 5.10 36.64 3.62
C LEU A 9 3.61 36.27 3.72
N LEU A 10 2.94 36.02 2.59
CA LEU A 10 1.66 35.32 2.59
C LEU A 10 1.96 33.86 2.89
N ALA A 11 1.69 33.41 4.12
CA ALA A 11 1.57 32.00 4.42
C ALA A 11 0.26 31.51 3.78
N ALA A 12 0.35 30.62 2.79
CA ALA A 12 -0.80 29.87 2.32
C ALA A 12 -1.21 28.92 3.46
N VAL A 13 -2.33 29.22 4.11
CA VAL A 13 -2.96 28.28 5.05
C VAL A 13 -3.69 27.27 4.18
N SER A 14 -3.12 26.09 4.02
CA SER A 14 -3.83 24.95 3.43
C SER A 14 -5.03 24.65 4.33
N ILE A 15 -6.23 24.85 3.81
CA ILE A 15 -7.46 24.42 4.48
C ILE A 15 -7.45 22.90 4.33
N ALA A 16 -7.19 22.17 5.42
CA ALA A 16 -7.36 20.72 5.44
C ALA A 16 -8.83 20.41 5.08
N ALA A 17 -9.05 19.79 3.92
CA ALA A 17 -10.37 19.31 3.55
C ALA A 17 -10.64 18.01 4.32
N ALA A 18 -11.72 18.00 5.11
CA ALA A 18 -12.27 16.80 5.74
C ALA A 18 -12.75 15.80 4.67
N GLN A 19 -12.90 14.52 5.04
CA GLN A 19 -13.25 13.45 4.12
C GLN A 19 -14.65 13.65 3.54
N THR A 20 -14.72 14.24 2.36
CA THR A 20 -15.96 14.67 1.70
C THR A 20 -16.00 14.35 0.20
N CYS A 21 -14.88 13.88 -0.36
CA CYS A 21 -14.83 13.44 -1.75
C CYS A 21 -15.66 12.17 -1.94
N PRO A 22 -16.34 12.02 -3.10
CA PRO A 22 -17.02 10.77 -3.43
C PRO A 22 -16.04 9.60 -3.42
N LEU A 23 -16.47 8.44 -2.92
CA LEU A 23 -15.64 7.24 -2.88
C LEU A 23 -15.77 6.43 -4.17
N GLN A 24 -14.64 6.01 -4.71
CA GLN A 24 -14.53 4.97 -5.73
C GLN A 24 -14.65 3.58 -5.09
N PHE A 25 -13.97 3.34 -3.97
CA PHE A 25 -14.17 2.17 -3.14
C PHE A 25 -13.91 2.47 -1.66
N GLU A 26 -14.50 1.64 -0.81
CA GLU A 26 -14.30 1.63 0.64
C GLU A 26 -13.52 0.37 1.03
N GLY A 27 -12.49 0.53 1.86
CA GLY A 27 -11.66 -0.55 2.39
C GLY A 27 -11.40 -0.44 3.89
N ARG A 28 -11.95 0.58 4.57
CA ARG A 28 -11.84 0.74 6.01
C ARG A 28 -12.72 -0.29 6.70
N ILE A 29 -12.13 -1.00 7.65
CA ILE A 29 -12.75 -2.18 8.27
C ILE A 29 -13.74 -1.74 9.36
N PRO A 30 -14.99 -2.23 9.37
CA PRO A 30 -15.95 -1.91 10.42
C PRO A 30 -15.39 -2.14 11.84
N ALA A 31 -15.71 -1.24 12.78
CA ALA A 31 -15.18 -1.32 14.14
C ALA A 31 -15.52 -2.63 14.88
N ASP A 32 -16.60 -3.30 14.51
CA ASP A 32 -17.06 -4.58 15.08
C ASP A 32 -16.63 -5.82 14.26
N ALA A 33 -15.87 -5.64 13.19
CA ALA A 33 -15.38 -6.76 12.39
C ALA A 33 -14.51 -7.72 13.20
N THR A 34 -14.65 -9.02 12.89
CA THR A 34 -13.79 -10.12 13.35
C THR A 34 -13.00 -10.68 12.18
N PRO A 35 -11.91 -11.47 12.37
CA PRO A 35 -11.11 -11.96 11.26
C PRO A 35 -11.94 -12.74 10.22
N GLU A 36 -13.01 -13.39 10.66
CA GLU A 36 -13.98 -14.10 9.80
C GLU A 36 -14.69 -13.19 8.79
N PHE A 37 -14.81 -11.88 9.08
CA PHE A 37 -15.37 -10.90 8.14
C PHE A 37 -14.75 -10.99 6.74
N PHE A 38 -13.43 -11.24 6.67
CA PHE A 38 -12.69 -11.31 5.42
C PHE A 38 -12.90 -12.61 4.64
N ASP A 39 -13.52 -13.62 5.24
CA ASP A 39 -13.90 -14.87 4.57
C ASP A 39 -15.37 -14.84 4.09
N GLU A 40 -16.15 -13.81 4.48
CA GLU A 40 -17.56 -13.69 4.16
C GLU A 40 -17.80 -12.99 2.82
N SER A 41 -18.94 -13.27 2.17
CA SER A 41 -19.35 -12.57 0.93
C SER A 41 -19.62 -11.07 1.12
N THR A 42 -19.74 -10.63 2.37
CA THR A 42 -19.89 -9.23 2.78
C THR A 42 -18.56 -8.52 2.99
N SER A 43 -17.43 -9.23 2.87
CA SER A 43 -16.10 -8.63 2.89
C SER A 43 -15.98 -7.51 1.87
N LEU A 44 -15.23 -6.46 2.23
CA LEU A 44 -14.85 -5.39 1.30
C LEU A 44 -13.73 -5.82 0.34
N PHE A 45 -13.12 -6.98 0.58
CA PHE A 45 -11.99 -7.52 -0.16
C PHE A 45 -12.28 -8.92 -0.69
N ASN A 46 -11.51 -9.34 -1.69
CA ASN A 46 -11.59 -10.69 -2.25
C ASN A 46 -11.32 -11.77 -1.18
N THR A 47 -11.96 -12.93 -1.31
CA THR A 47 -11.90 -13.99 -0.28
C THR A 47 -10.94 -15.16 -0.63
N GLU A 48 -10.35 -15.19 -1.83
CA GLU A 48 -9.70 -16.42 -2.35
C GLU A 48 -8.37 -16.21 -3.10
N TYR A 49 -8.00 -14.99 -3.49
CA TYR A 49 -6.83 -14.75 -4.35
C TYR A 49 -5.64 -14.19 -3.56
N ASN A 50 -4.43 -14.47 -4.05
CA ASN A 50 -3.15 -13.98 -3.51
C ASN A 50 -2.93 -14.32 -2.02
N LEU A 51 -3.37 -15.52 -1.65
CA LEU A 51 -3.27 -16.12 -0.31
C LEU A 51 -2.65 -17.53 -0.40
N GLY A 52 -2.10 -18.04 0.71
CA GLY A 52 -1.64 -19.43 0.79
C GLY A 52 -2.76 -20.42 0.43
N ALA A 53 -2.44 -21.46 -0.36
CA ALA A 53 -3.43 -22.32 -1.00
C ALA A 53 -4.45 -22.98 -0.06
N ASP A 54 -4.05 -23.27 1.18
CA ASP A 54 -4.88 -23.91 2.20
C ASP A 54 -5.24 -22.97 3.36
N LEU A 55 -4.95 -21.67 3.20
CA LEU A 55 -5.22 -20.65 4.20
C LEU A 55 -6.55 -19.94 3.94
N LYS A 56 -7.13 -19.43 5.02
CA LYS A 56 -8.24 -18.47 5.04
C LYS A 56 -7.74 -17.11 5.50
N TRP A 57 -8.44 -16.04 5.14
CA TRP A 57 -8.09 -14.70 5.59
C TRP A 57 -8.15 -14.58 7.11
N SER A 58 -9.15 -15.20 7.74
CA SER A 58 -9.26 -15.24 9.21
C SER A 58 -8.07 -15.88 9.93
N GLN A 59 -7.23 -16.65 9.22
CA GLN A 59 -6.03 -17.27 9.80
C GLN A 59 -4.79 -16.39 9.69
N VAL A 60 -4.78 -15.41 8.79
CA VAL A 60 -3.65 -14.51 8.54
C VAL A 60 -3.96 -13.05 8.88
N ILE A 61 -5.21 -12.73 9.20
CA ILE A 61 -5.63 -11.41 9.67
C ILE A 61 -5.74 -11.40 11.18
N VAL A 62 -5.10 -10.40 11.79
CA VAL A 62 -5.17 -10.13 13.22
C VAL A 62 -5.71 -8.72 13.41
N PHE A 63 -6.41 -8.49 14.52
CA PHE A 63 -6.75 -7.14 14.94
C PHE A 63 -5.79 -6.69 16.05
N PRO A 64 -4.82 -5.81 15.73
CA PRO A 64 -3.82 -5.39 16.70
C PRO A 64 -4.40 -4.40 17.72
N GLU A 65 -3.79 -4.36 18.91
CA GLU A 65 -4.07 -3.34 19.92
C GLU A 65 -3.20 -2.09 19.67
N VAL A 66 -3.59 -1.29 18.68
CA VAL A 66 -2.93 -0.03 18.33
C VAL A 66 -3.95 1.11 18.26
N GLU A 67 -3.45 2.35 18.35
CA GLU A 67 -4.27 3.52 18.06
C GLU A 67 -4.73 3.50 16.59
N PRO A 68 -5.94 3.99 16.26
CA PRO A 68 -6.42 4.09 14.90
C PRO A 68 -5.49 4.91 13.99
N SER A 69 -5.43 4.57 12.69
CA SER A 69 -4.72 5.40 11.71
C SER A 69 -5.50 6.71 11.45
N LEU A 70 -4.90 7.63 10.68
CA LEU A 70 -5.47 8.97 10.44
C LEU A 70 -6.95 8.93 10.00
N PHE A 71 -7.31 8.03 9.09
CA PHE A 71 -8.66 7.92 8.52
C PHE A 71 -9.52 6.80 9.11
N ASP A 72 -9.08 6.15 10.20
CA ASP A 72 -9.87 5.14 10.88
C ASP A 72 -10.87 5.78 11.88
N THR A 73 -11.87 6.48 11.34
CA THR A 73 -12.98 7.06 12.12
C THR A 73 -14.16 6.10 12.16
N GLU A 74 -14.49 5.58 13.35
CA GLU A 74 -15.53 4.53 13.53
C GLU A 74 -15.23 3.21 12.78
N THR A 75 -14.00 3.07 12.29
CA THR A 75 -13.43 1.86 11.70
C THR A 75 -12.23 1.41 12.53
N ARG A 76 -11.59 0.31 12.16
CA ARG A 76 -10.45 -0.22 12.91
C ARG A 76 -9.28 -0.62 12.00
N PRO A 77 -8.03 -0.43 12.46
CA PRO A 77 -6.87 -1.06 11.86
C PRO A 77 -6.94 -2.59 11.89
N PHE A 78 -6.24 -3.23 10.98
CA PHE A 78 -6.06 -4.68 10.92
C PHE A 78 -4.62 -5.00 10.51
N GLU A 79 -4.15 -6.19 10.83
CA GLU A 79 -2.81 -6.67 10.48
C GLU A 79 -2.93 -7.81 9.49
N ILE A 80 -2.11 -7.78 8.44
CA ILE A 80 -1.91 -8.92 7.54
C ILE A 80 -0.60 -9.59 7.94
N THR A 81 -0.64 -10.90 8.14
CA THR A 81 0.53 -11.71 8.50
C THR A 81 0.88 -12.71 7.41
N ILE A 82 2.15 -13.10 7.35
CA ILE A 82 2.64 -14.21 6.55
C ILE A 82 3.45 -15.17 7.42
N ASN A 83 3.33 -16.46 7.09
CA ASN A 83 4.04 -17.56 7.73
C ASN A 83 4.59 -18.53 6.67
N ASP A 84 5.11 -19.68 7.10
CA ASP A 84 5.66 -20.70 6.19
C ASP A 84 4.65 -21.22 5.16
N ASP A 85 3.35 -21.20 5.49
CA ASP A 85 2.24 -21.70 4.66
C ASP A 85 1.69 -20.64 3.68
N SER A 86 2.18 -19.40 3.73
CA SER A 86 1.76 -18.30 2.85
C SER A 86 2.29 -18.45 1.41
N ILE A 87 2.14 -19.64 0.82
CA ILE A 87 2.59 -19.99 -0.53
C ILE A 87 1.38 -20.01 -1.47
N PHE A 88 1.33 -19.06 -2.39
CA PHE A 88 0.27 -18.99 -3.38
C PHE A 88 0.44 -20.08 -4.45
N ALA A 89 -0.65 -20.79 -4.74
CA ALA A 89 -0.70 -21.82 -5.77
C ALA A 89 -1.94 -21.60 -6.66
N PRO A 90 -1.88 -20.68 -7.65
CA PRO A 90 -3.00 -20.41 -8.56
C PRO A 90 -3.44 -21.63 -9.36
N SER A 91 -2.59 -22.66 -9.49
CA SER A 91 -2.98 -23.99 -9.97
C SER A 91 -2.08 -25.07 -9.36
N PRO A 92 -2.48 -26.36 -9.42
CA PRO A 92 -1.65 -27.45 -8.92
C PRO A 92 -0.24 -27.53 -9.53
N ASP A 93 -0.07 -27.06 -10.77
CA ASP A 93 1.20 -27.05 -11.49
C ASP A 93 1.91 -25.69 -11.43
N ASN A 94 1.31 -24.69 -10.79
CA ASN A 94 1.85 -23.34 -10.61
C ASN A 94 1.87 -22.99 -9.12
N VAL A 95 2.85 -23.51 -8.40
CA VAL A 95 3.09 -23.23 -6.99
C VAL A 95 4.25 -22.24 -6.87
N GLN A 96 4.00 -21.09 -6.23
CA GLN A 96 4.98 -19.99 -6.12
C GLN A 96 5.82 -20.11 -4.84
N THR A 97 6.63 -21.17 -4.74
CA THR A 97 7.42 -21.48 -3.53
C THR A 97 8.49 -20.45 -3.19
N GLY A 98 8.92 -19.64 -4.16
CA GLY A 98 9.88 -18.55 -3.97
C GLY A 98 9.30 -17.38 -3.19
N PHE A 99 7.98 -17.18 -3.20
CA PHE A 99 7.32 -16.08 -2.49
C PHE A 99 6.69 -16.52 -1.17
N ARG A 100 6.48 -15.54 -0.29
CA ARG A 100 5.47 -15.61 0.76
C ARG A 100 4.51 -14.47 0.56
N ARG A 101 3.21 -14.76 0.44
CA ARG A 101 2.24 -13.72 0.15
C ARG A 101 0.86 -13.89 0.79
N ALA A 102 0.32 -12.75 1.17
CA ALA A 102 -1.06 -12.52 1.57
C ALA A 102 -1.39 -11.08 1.18
N GLU A 103 -2.19 -10.89 0.13
CA GLU A 103 -2.58 -9.56 -0.37
C GLU A 103 -4.08 -9.47 -0.61
N LEU A 104 -4.73 -8.48 0.02
CA LEU A 104 -6.13 -8.17 -0.17
C LEU A 104 -6.32 -7.27 -1.40
N LEU A 105 -7.37 -7.56 -2.16
CA LEU A 105 -7.80 -6.84 -3.35
C LEU A 105 -9.20 -6.30 -3.07
N PRO A 106 -9.47 -5.00 -3.27
CA PRO A 106 -10.81 -4.46 -3.09
C PRO A 106 -11.82 -5.23 -3.95
N MET A 107 -12.94 -5.65 -3.37
CA MET A 107 -13.90 -6.54 -4.06
C MET A 107 -14.51 -5.88 -5.30
N SER A 108 -14.60 -4.54 -5.32
CA SER A 108 -15.07 -3.79 -6.49
C SER A 108 -14.03 -3.66 -7.61
N ASN A 109 -12.77 -4.01 -7.36
CA ASN A 109 -11.68 -3.81 -8.30
C ASN A 109 -11.37 -5.10 -9.08
N ASP A 110 -11.91 -5.18 -10.29
CA ASP A 110 -11.78 -6.34 -11.19
C ASP A 110 -10.65 -6.19 -12.24
N GLY A 111 -9.88 -5.11 -12.14
CA GLY A 111 -8.81 -4.78 -13.07
C GLY A 111 -9.25 -3.97 -14.30
N SER A 112 -10.55 -3.88 -14.53
CA SER A 112 -11.19 -3.14 -15.61
C SER A 112 -12.26 -2.16 -15.13
N ASP A 113 -12.43 -2.01 -13.82
CA ASP A 113 -13.36 -1.09 -13.21
C ASP A 113 -12.83 0.36 -13.26
N PRO A 114 -13.66 1.36 -12.91
CA PRO A 114 -13.28 2.77 -12.96
C PRO A 114 -12.18 3.21 -11.97
N SER A 115 -11.74 2.35 -11.03
CA SER A 115 -10.66 2.69 -10.08
C SER A 115 -9.28 2.89 -10.70
N THR A 116 -9.12 2.57 -11.98
CA THR A 116 -7.90 2.87 -12.76
C THR A 116 -8.18 3.79 -13.94
N GLU A 117 -9.14 4.70 -13.82
CA GLU A 117 -9.52 5.67 -14.85
C GLU A 117 -9.60 7.09 -14.25
N GLY A 118 -9.46 8.12 -15.09
CA GLY A 118 -9.60 9.51 -14.66
C GLY A 118 -8.54 9.92 -13.65
N ILE A 119 -8.96 10.61 -12.59
CA ILE A 119 -8.10 11.01 -11.47
C ILE A 119 -8.66 10.39 -10.19
N LYS A 120 -7.82 9.61 -9.50
CA LYS A 120 -8.19 8.95 -8.24
C LYS A 120 -7.21 9.31 -7.15
N THR A 121 -7.68 9.32 -5.91
CA THR A 121 -6.79 9.45 -4.75
C THR A 121 -6.88 8.18 -3.93
N LEU A 122 -5.81 7.40 -3.94
CA LEU A 122 -5.69 6.21 -3.11
C LEU A 122 -5.17 6.60 -1.73
N HIS A 123 -5.93 6.29 -0.68
CA HIS A 123 -5.54 6.47 0.71
C HIS A 123 -5.22 5.12 1.35
N PHE A 124 -4.16 5.10 2.15
CA PHE A 124 -3.82 3.97 3.00
C PHE A 124 -2.84 4.41 4.08
N SER A 125 -2.81 3.68 5.19
CA SER A 125 -1.84 3.87 6.26
C SER A 125 -1.17 2.56 6.61
N LEU A 126 0.12 2.59 6.96
CA LEU A 126 0.85 1.42 7.44
C LEU A 126 1.55 1.70 8.77
N GLN A 127 1.67 0.66 9.58
CA GLN A 127 2.50 0.63 10.77
C GLN A 127 3.19 -0.73 10.89
N LYS A 128 4.40 -0.75 11.45
CA LYS A 128 5.10 -1.98 11.80
C LYS A 128 4.37 -2.73 12.93
N ASP A 129 4.36 -4.06 12.86
CA ASP A 129 4.19 -4.88 14.05
C ASP A 129 5.56 -5.28 14.63
N MET A 130 5.83 -4.86 15.86
CA MET A 130 7.07 -5.21 16.56
C MET A 130 7.05 -6.64 17.13
N ALA A 131 5.87 -7.27 17.25
CA ALA A 131 5.76 -8.67 17.60
C ALA A 131 6.04 -9.60 16.40
N ARG A 132 5.87 -9.11 15.17
CA ARG A 132 6.09 -9.84 13.90
C ARG A 132 6.96 -9.04 12.91
N PRO A 133 8.21 -8.74 13.27
CA PRO A 133 9.05 -7.87 12.47
C PRO A 133 9.38 -8.49 11.11
N LEU A 134 9.38 -7.66 10.06
CA LEU A 134 9.84 -8.06 8.74
C LEU A 134 11.35 -8.38 8.74
N ASN A 135 11.76 -9.41 8.00
CA ASN A 135 13.18 -9.66 7.74
C ASN A 135 13.68 -8.77 6.58
N LEU A 136 14.28 -7.64 6.91
CA LEU A 136 14.71 -6.61 5.94
C LEU A 136 15.84 -7.03 4.99
N SER A 137 16.42 -8.24 5.12
CA SER A 137 17.30 -8.78 4.07
C SER A 137 16.53 -9.18 2.80
N HIS A 138 15.20 -9.29 2.87
CA HIS A 138 14.32 -9.56 1.74
C HIS A 138 13.68 -8.26 1.22
N GLU A 139 13.24 -8.27 -0.04
CA GLU A 139 12.36 -7.23 -0.59
C GLU A 139 10.90 -7.57 -0.28
N TYR A 140 10.13 -6.57 0.15
CA TYR A 140 8.69 -6.65 0.32
C TYR A 140 8.00 -5.66 -0.61
N GLN A 141 6.89 -6.08 -1.23
CA GLN A 141 5.92 -5.16 -1.84
C GLN A 141 4.67 -5.14 -0.95
N LEU A 142 4.26 -3.94 -0.54
CA LEU A 142 3.24 -3.74 0.50
C LEU A 142 1.93 -3.19 -0.06
N VAL A 143 2.03 -2.18 -0.92
CA VAL A 143 0.89 -1.58 -1.63
C VAL A 143 1.29 -1.38 -3.08
N PHE A 144 0.57 -1.98 -4.03
CA PHE A 144 0.90 -1.86 -5.45
C PHE A 144 -0.33 -2.04 -6.33
N VAL A 145 -0.19 -1.64 -7.60
CA VAL A 145 -1.20 -1.94 -8.63
C VAL A 145 -0.58 -2.79 -9.71
N GLU A 146 -0.97 -4.06 -9.79
CA GLU A 146 -0.57 -4.97 -10.86
C GLU A 146 -1.30 -4.61 -12.15
N THR A 147 -0.59 -4.56 -13.28
CA THR A 147 -1.21 -4.29 -14.58
C THR A 147 -2.19 -5.39 -14.97
N ALA A 148 -3.22 -5.08 -15.77
CA ALA A 148 -4.24 -6.06 -16.16
C ALA A 148 -3.69 -7.26 -16.97
N ASP A 149 -2.47 -7.15 -17.51
CA ASP A 149 -1.75 -8.23 -18.18
C ASP A 149 -0.76 -9.00 -17.27
N TYR A 150 -0.72 -8.66 -15.97
CA TYR A 150 0.10 -9.29 -14.93
C TYR A 150 1.61 -9.23 -15.21
N SER A 151 2.07 -8.20 -15.94
CA SER A 151 3.46 -8.08 -16.38
C SER A 151 4.32 -7.17 -15.49
N THR A 152 3.73 -6.19 -14.83
CA THR A 152 4.43 -5.21 -13.99
C THR A 152 3.47 -4.56 -12.98
N ASN A 153 4.02 -3.69 -12.13
CA ASN A 153 3.23 -2.84 -11.23
C ASN A 153 3.33 -1.37 -11.67
N GLN A 154 2.22 -0.65 -11.67
CA GLN A 154 2.14 0.76 -12.08
C GLN A 154 2.69 1.72 -11.02
N PHE A 155 2.67 1.29 -9.77
CA PHE A 155 3.51 1.79 -8.67
C PHE A 155 3.69 0.65 -7.67
N ALA A 156 4.67 0.77 -6.79
CA ALA A 156 4.79 -0.13 -5.65
C ALA A 156 5.42 0.59 -4.45
N LEU A 157 4.74 0.54 -3.31
CA LEU A 157 5.34 0.79 -2.01
C LEU A 157 6.08 -0.46 -1.56
N LYS A 158 7.38 -0.30 -1.29
CA LYS A 158 8.28 -1.38 -0.93
C LYS A 158 9.03 -1.10 0.37
N THR A 159 9.60 -2.13 0.95
CA THR A 159 10.60 -2.02 2.03
C THR A 159 11.58 -3.19 1.99
N GLY A 160 12.64 -3.13 2.80
CA GLY A 160 13.70 -4.12 2.84
C GLY A 160 14.76 -3.93 1.75
N THR A 161 15.48 -5.00 1.42
CA THR A 161 16.60 -4.94 0.47
C THR A 161 16.11 -5.17 -0.96
N LEU A 162 15.96 -4.09 -1.74
CA LEU A 162 15.44 -4.18 -3.11
C LEU A 162 16.39 -4.95 -4.04
N LEU A 163 15.85 -5.95 -4.73
CA LEU A 163 16.61 -6.90 -5.55
C LEU A 163 17.09 -6.29 -6.88
N ASP A 164 16.38 -5.28 -7.38
CA ASP A 164 16.73 -4.57 -8.61
C ASP A 164 17.83 -3.52 -8.41
N GLY A 165 18.27 -3.29 -7.17
CA GLY A 165 19.27 -2.28 -6.81
C GLY A 165 18.83 -0.84 -7.06
N SER A 166 17.54 -0.60 -7.31
CA SER A 166 16.97 0.73 -7.56
C SER A 166 17.03 1.66 -6.35
N PHE A 167 17.21 1.10 -5.15
CA PHE A 167 17.41 1.81 -3.90
C PHE A 167 18.65 1.25 -3.17
N THR A 168 19.51 2.14 -2.69
CA THR A 168 20.77 1.78 -1.99
C THR A 168 20.87 2.35 -0.58
N GLY A 169 19.77 2.93 -0.06
CA GLY A 169 19.68 3.42 1.31
C GLY A 169 19.44 2.31 2.33
N GLU A 170 19.08 2.70 3.55
CA GLU A 170 18.80 1.76 4.64
C GLU A 170 17.58 0.88 4.30
N PRO A 171 17.67 -0.46 4.42
CA PRO A 171 16.55 -1.36 4.14
C PRO A 171 15.28 -1.08 4.95
N ASP A 172 15.43 -0.46 6.12
CA ASP A 172 14.33 -0.07 6.99
C ASP A 172 13.63 1.24 6.56
N THR A 173 13.27 1.31 5.28
CA THR A 173 12.70 2.48 4.62
C THR A 173 11.47 2.04 3.82
N LEU A 174 10.39 2.81 3.90
CA LEU A 174 9.27 2.74 2.97
C LEU A 174 9.66 3.50 1.70
N ILE A 175 9.66 2.83 0.55
CA ILE A 175 10.07 3.40 -0.74
C ILE A 175 8.91 3.25 -1.71
N LEU A 176 8.31 4.37 -2.10
CA LEU A 176 7.29 4.40 -3.14
C LEU A 176 7.98 4.56 -4.50
N GLN A 177 7.84 3.55 -5.35
CA GLN A 177 8.34 3.55 -6.71
C GLN A 177 7.23 3.81 -7.71
N SER A 178 7.56 4.54 -8.78
CA SER A 178 6.77 4.61 -10.01
C SER A 178 6.68 3.24 -10.69
N ASN A 179 6.12 3.20 -11.90
CA ASN A 179 5.97 1.99 -12.69
C ASN A 179 7.25 1.14 -12.70
N VAL A 180 7.13 -0.10 -12.24
CA VAL A 180 8.25 -1.00 -11.94
C VAL A 180 8.94 -1.50 -13.21
N ALA A 181 8.34 -1.32 -14.40
CA ALA A 181 9.01 -1.58 -15.66
C ALA A 181 10.13 -0.56 -15.95
N SER A 182 10.08 0.62 -15.33
CA SER A 182 11.10 1.67 -15.41
C SER A 182 11.10 2.46 -14.09
N PRO A 183 11.55 1.83 -12.99
CA PRO A 183 11.30 2.31 -11.64
C PRO A 183 12.08 3.59 -11.35
N ARG A 184 11.41 4.53 -10.71
CA ARG A 184 11.99 5.74 -10.13
C ARG A 184 11.36 5.96 -8.76
N GLU A 185 12.14 6.46 -7.83
CA GLU A 185 11.62 6.85 -6.52
C GLU A 185 10.69 8.05 -6.66
N LEU A 186 9.46 7.92 -6.15
CA LEU A 186 8.49 9.00 -6.00
C LEU A 186 8.55 9.61 -4.60
N PHE A 187 8.79 8.78 -3.59
CA PHE A 187 8.94 9.20 -2.20
C PHE A 187 9.63 8.10 -1.38
N SER A 188 10.38 8.49 -0.35
CA SER A 188 10.92 7.56 0.63
C SER A 188 10.90 8.15 2.04
N VAL A 189 10.69 7.29 3.04
CA VAL A 189 10.71 7.66 4.47
C VAL A 189 11.14 6.47 5.31
N ALA A 190 11.89 6.70 6.38
CA ALA A 190 12.25 5.63 7.32
C ALA A 190 10.98 4.97 7.88
N PHE A 191 10.91 3.64 7.91
CA PHE A 191 9.75 2.92 8.43
C PHE A 191 9.82 2.87 9.96
N ALA A 192 9.47 3.96 10.63
CA ALA A 192 9.73 4.12 12.05
C ALA A 192 8.80 3.25 12.92
N GLU A 193 9.35 2.68 14.00
CA GLU A 193 8.58 1.91 14.97
C GLU A 193 7.55 2.79 15.69
N GLY A 194 6.34 2.26 15.91
CA GLY A 194 5.29 2.99 16.63
C GLY A 194 4.72 4.20 15.87
N VAL A 195 5.06 4.36 14.58
CA VAL A 195 4.57 5.45 13.73
C VAL A 195 3.59 4.91 12.70
N TRP A 196 2.42 5.54 12.62
CA TRP A 196 1.55 5.39 11.45
C TRP A 196 2.11 6.24 10.30
N HIS A 197 2.30 5.61 9.15
CA HIS A 197 2.69 6.26 7.91
C HIS A 197 1.46 6.38 7.01
N ASN A 198 0.88 7.57 6.93
CA ASN A 198 -0.32 7.81 6.15
C ASN A 198 0.08 8.30 4.76
N PHE A 199 -0.55 7.75 3.72
CA PHE A 199 -0.32 8.12 2.33
C PHE A 199 -1.64 8.49 1.67
N ALA A 200 -1.58 9.49 0.78
CA ALA A 200 -2.54 9.64 -0.29
C ALA A 200 -1.82 9.81 -1.63
N LEU A 201 -2.14 8.95 -2.60
CA LEU A 201 -1.56 8.99 -3.94
C LEU A 201 -2.61 9.52 -4.90
N VAL A 202 -2.43 10.73 -5.41
CA VAL A 202 -3.23 11.24 -6.52
C VAL A 202 -2.70 10.62 -7.80
N LEU A 203 -3.45 9.67 -8.35
CA LEU A 203 -3.16 8.91 -9.55
C LEU A 203 -3.94 9.54 -10.71
N ASN A 204 -3.25 10.22 -11.62
CA ASN A 204 -3.84 10.78 -12.82
C ASN A 204 -3.59 9.84 -13.99
N PHE A 205 -4.60 9.01 -14.30
CA PHE A 205 -4.56 8.03 -15.39
C PHE A 205 -4.66 8.69 -16.77
N GLU A 206 -5.14 9.93 -16.86
CA GLU A 206 -5.24 10.69 -18.10
C GLU A 206 -3.89 11.29 -18.50
N GLU A 207 -3.14 11.82 -17.53
CA GLU A 207 -1.85 12.48 -17.75
C GLU A 207 -0.64 11.60 -17.43
N ASN A 208 -0.84 10.39 -16.88
CA ASN A 208 0.22 9.51 -16.42
C ASN A 208 1.15 10.21 -15.42
N THR A 209 0.56 10.68 -14.32
CA THR A 209 1.30 11.29 -13.22
C THR A 209 0.84 10.75 -11.88
N THR A 210 1.73 10.84 -10.89
CA THR A 210 1.43 10.53 -9.49
C THR A 210 1.89 11.69 -8.63
N GLN A 211 0.99 12.26 -7.82
CA GLN A 211 1.35 13.18 -6.75
C GLN A 211 1.21 12.46 -5.41
N VAL A 212 2.21 12.64 -4.55
CA VAL A 212 2.26 11.99 -3.25
C VAL A 212 1.91 13.00 -2.15
N TYR A 213 1.07 12.56 -1.23
CA TYR A 213 0.81 13.20 0.05
C TYR A 213 1.20 12.22 1.15
N TYR A 214 1.74 12.75 2.23
CA TYR A 214 2.22 11.95 3.35
C TYR A 214 2.05 12.69 4.67
N SER A 215 1.82 11.94 5.75
CA SER A 215 1.97 12.41 7.12
C SER A 215 2.29 11.27 8.07
N ALA A 216 2.66 11.62 9.30
CA ALA A 216 2.88 10.66 10.37
C ALA A 216 1.76 10.77 11.42
N ASN A 217 1.34 9.62 11.96
CA ASN A 217 0.38 9.55 13.07
C ASN A 217 -0.94 10.26 12.75
N ALA A 218 -1.39 11.16 13.62
CA ALA A 218 -2.64 11.89 13.45
C ALA A 218 -2.48 13.22 12.71
N ASP A 219 -1.28 13.54 12.22
CA ASP A 219 -1.06 14.78 11.48
C ASP A 219 -1.81 14.74 10.13
N PRO A 220 -2.44 15.84 9.69
CA PRO A 220 -3.04 15.92 8.37
C PRO A 220 -2.01 15.64 7.27
N LEU A 221 -2.47 15.04 6.17
CA LEU A 221 -1.67 14.82 4.98
C LEU A 221 -1.19 16.14 4.38
N GLU A 222 0.09 16.19 4.03
CA GLU A 222 0.68 17.29 3.28
C GLU A 222 1.28 16.77 1.97
N SER A 223 1.22 17.61 0.94
CA SER A 223 1.88 17.29 -0.34
C SER A 223 3.39 17.25 -0.15
N VAL A 224 4.03 16.17 -0.59
CA VAL A 224 5.51 16.04 -0.53
C VAL A 224 6.20 16.58 -1.78
N GLY A 225 5.45 17.08 -2.75
CA GLY A 225 5.96 17.61 -4.01
C GLY A 225 4.88 17.78 -5.08
N GLU A 226 5.31 18.23 -6.25
CA GLU A 226 4.42 18.33 -7.42
C GLU A 226 4.09 16.93 -7.98
N ALA A 227 3.11 16.86 -8.88
CA ALA A 227 2.82 15.64 -9.61
C ALA A 227 4.01 15.24 -10.50
N GLU A 228 4.41 13.96 -10.41
CA GLU A 228 5.59 13.41 -11.06
C GLU A 228 5.18 12.43 -12.17
N PRO A 229 5.89 12.35 -13.32
CA PRO A 229 5.58 11.39 -14.38
C PRO A 229 5.59 9.94 -13.90
N ASN A 230 4.50 9.22 -14.14
CA ASN A 230 4.35 7.81 -13.80
C ASN A 230 3.40 7.13 -14.81
N ASP A 231 3.86 6.12 -15.54
CA ASP A 231 2.99 5.39 -16.48
C ASP A 231 1.96 4.55 -15.72
N LEU A 232 0.69 4.96 -15.83
CA LEU A 232 -0.49 4.36 -15.20
C LEU A 232 -1.45 3.77 -16.25
N SER A 233 -1.00 3.51 -17.47
CA SER A 233 -1.86 3.10 -18.58
C SER A 233 -2.30 1.63 -18.57
N GLY A 234 -1.73 0.81 -17.69
CA GLY A 234 -1.88 -0.65 -17.69
C GLY A 234 -3.15 -1.20 -17.04
N ARG A 235 -4.00 -0.33 -16.46
CA ARG A 235 -5.16 -0.71 -15.63
C ARG A 235 -4.76 -1.72 -14.53
N GLY A 236 -5.71 -2.50 -14.03
CA GLY A 236 -5.43 -3.66 -13.19
C GLY A 236 -5.80 -3.46 -11.72
N GLN A 237 -5.18 -4.23 -10.84
CA GLN A 237 -5.73 -4.48 -9.52
C GLN A 237 -4.85 -3.89 -8.42
N TYR A 238 -5.47 -3.32 -7.38
CA TYR A 238 -4.83 -2.84 -6.17
C TYR A 238 -4.60 -3.99 -5.20
N HIS A 239 -3.38 -4.11 -4.71
CA HIS A 239 -2.97 -5.10 -3.73
C HIS A 239 -2.54 -4.39 -2.44
N PHE A 240 -3.11 -4.82 -1.32
CA PHE A 240 -2.74 -4.37 0.03
C PHE A 240 -2.34 -5.58 0.85
N GLY A 241 -1.08 -5.69 1.26
CA GLY A 241 -0.64 -6.82 2.05
C GLY A 241 0.86 -7.02 2.02
N ILE A 242 1.31 -8.27 1.92
CA ILE A 242 2.73 -8.59 1.96
C ILE A 242 3.03 -9.53 0.81
N LEU A 243 3.89 -9.10 -0.12
CA LEU A 243 4.60 -9.98 -1.04
C LEU A 243 6.09 -9.98 -0.66
N LYS A 244 6.54 -11.02 0.02
CA LYS A 244 7.95 -11.24 0.35
C LYS A 244 8.67 -11.99 -0.75
N LYS A 245 9.70 -11.37 -1.34
CA LYS A 245 10.56 -11.99 -2.36
C LYS A 245 11.65 -12.85 -1.73
N PRO A 246 12.16 -13.89 -2.43
CA PRO A 246 13.28 -14.69 -1.93
C PRO A 246 14.59 -13.90 -2.05
N THR A 247 15.65 -14.40 -1.40
CA THR A 247 17.01 -13.89 -1.57
C THR A 247 17.93 -14.95 -2.20
N GLY A 248 19.17 -14.57 -2.52
CA GLY A 248 20.15 -15.48 -3.12
C GLY A 248 20.07 -15.54 -4.65
N GLU A 249 20.65 -16.59 -5.24
CA GLU A 249 20.65 -16.80 -6.69
C GLU A 249 19.42 -17.62 -7.11
N PHE A 250 18.73 -17.16 -8.15
CA PHE A 250 17.56 -17.82 -8.74
C PHE A 250 17.47 -17.52 -10.24
N GLY A 251 17.02 -18.48 -11.03
CA GLY A 251 16.60 -18.31 -12.42
C GLY A 251 15.11 -18.00 -12.54
N ASP A 252 14.29 -18.66 -11.72
CA ASP A 252 12.86 -18.38 -11.57
C ASP A 252 12.54 -17.95 -10.14
N MET A 253 12.48 -16.64 -9.90
CA MET A 253 12.20 -16.06 -8.59
C MET A 253 10.86 -16.53 -7.99
N THR A 254 9.90 -16.94 -8.82
CA THR A 254 8.60 -17.40 -8.32
C THR A 254 8.69 -18.75 -7.62
N ARG A 255 9.73 -19.56 -7.91
CA ARG A 255 9.90 -20.92 -7.40
C ARG A 255 11.19 -21.14 -6.62
N GLU A 256 12.23 -20.39 -6.95
CA GLU A 256 13.60 -20.58 -6.46
C GLU A 256 14.03 -19.46 -5.49
N GLY A 257 15.23 -19.61 -4.94
CA GLY A 257 15.80 -18.70 -3.96
C GLY A 257 15.57 -19.13 -2.51
N TYR A 258 16.15 -18.37 -1.59
CA TYR A 258 16.11 -18.64 -0.16
C TYR A 258 14.93 -17.95 0.51
N GLN A 259 14.19 -18.73 1.32
CA GLN A 259 13.24 -18.27 2.32
C GLN A 259 13.61 -18.90 3.67
N PRO A 260 13.69 -18.14 4.77
CA PRO A 260 13.83 -18.72 6.09
C PRO A 260 12.57 -19.52 6.46
N SER A 261 12.73 -20.48 7.37
CA SER A 261 11.63 -21.27 7.95
C SER A 261 11.22 -20.74 9.31
N GLY A 262 9.99 -21.01 9.73
CA GLY A 262 9.43 -20.57 11.00
C GLY A 262 9.20 -19.07 11.04
N ILE A 263 8.85 -18.47 9.90
CA ILE A 263 8.58 -17.03 9.84
C ILE A 263 7.21 -16.72 10.43
N ASP A 264 7.12 -15.55 11.06
CA ASP A 264 5.89 -14.92 11.55
C ASP A 264 6.11 -13.41 11.39
N GLU A 265 5.66 -12.88 10.26
CA GLU A 265 5.95 -11.50 9.82
C GLU A 265 4.63 -10.80 9.53
N GLY A 266 4.51 -9.53 9.89
CA GLY A 266 3.24 -8.80 9.80
C GLY A 266 3.41 -7.32 9.54
N VAL A 267 2.37 -6.74 8.92
CA VAL A 267 2.24 -5.30 8.69
C VAL A 267 0.82 -4.89 9.02
N ILE A 268 0.69 -3.81 9.78
CA ILE A 268 -0.57 -3.23 10.20
C ILE A 268 -1.02 -2.23 9.15
N TYR A 269 -2.28 -2.32 8.75
CA TYR A 269 -2.95 -1.49 7.77
C TYR A 269 -4.14 -0.76 8.40
N GLY A 270 -4.41 0.45 7.90
CA GLY A 270 -5.55 1.27 8.31
C GLY A 270 -5.91 2.28 7.23
N GLY A 271 -7.11 2.85 7.31
CA GLY A 271 -7.48 3.98 6.44
C GLY A 271 -7.41 3.68 4.94
N ILE A 272 -7.69 2.44 4.50
CA ILE A 272 -7.67 2.07 3.07
C ILE A 272 -8.98 2.50 2.42
N PHE A 273 -8.92 3.44 1.47
CA PHE A 273 -10.06 3.79 0.63
C PHE A 273 -9.56 4.51 -0.63
N MET A 274 -10.45 4.67 -1.61
CA MET A 274 -10.14 5.46 -2.79
C MET A 274 -11.23 6.48 -3.06
N GLU A 275 -10.79 7.70 -3.35
CA GLU A 275 -11.65 8.81 -3.75
C GLU A 275 -11.72 8.90 -5.27
N ASP A 276 -12.90 9.28 -5.77
CA ASP A 276 -13.08 9.79 -7.12
C ASP A 276 -12.77 11.29 -7.10
N SER A 277 -11.55 11.65 -7.48
CA SER A 277 -10.96 12.98 -7.30
C SER A 277 -11.42 13.99 -8.35
N VAL A 278 -12.67 13.88 -8.80
CA VAL A 278 -13.31 14.82 -9.73
C VAL A 278 -13.24 16.23 -9.14
N GLY A 279 -12.72 17.18 -9.92
CA GLY A 279 -12.54 18.56 -9.49
C GLY A 279 -11.40 18.77 -8.50
N GLU A 280 -10.37 17.92 -8.54
CA GLU A 280 -9.16 18.01 -7.69
C GLU A 280 -9.45 17.81 -6.20
N CYS A 281 -10.49 17.02 -5.88
CA CYS A 281 -10.84 16.71 -4.50
C CYS A 281 -9.83 15.73 -3.90
N VAL A 282 -9.21 16.12 -2.79
CA VAL A 282 -8.28 15.28 -1.99
C VAL A 282 -8.58 15.53 -0.53
N SER A 283 -8.93 14.49 0.21
CA SER A 283 -9.12 14.60 1.67
C SER A 283 -7.77 14.57 2.37
N LEU A 284 -7.50 15.55 3.24
CA LEU A 284 -6.21 15.66 3.94
C LEU A 284 -6.30 15.26 5.42
N ALA A 285 -7.52 15.18 5.93
CA ALA A 285 -7.85 14.71 7.27
C ALA A 285 -9.29 14.14 7.24
N PRO A 286 -9.72 13.40 8.28
CA PRO A 286 -11.08 12.87 8.37
C PRO A 286 -12.18 13.92 8.25
#